data_AF-A0A4Q5T3A4-F1
#
_entry.id   AF-A0A4Q5T3A4-F1
#
_cell.length_a   1.000
_cell.length_b   1.000
_cell.length_c   1.000
_cell.angle_alpha   90.00
_cell.angle_beta   90.00
_cell.angle_gamma   90.00
#
_symmetry.space_group_name_H-M   'P 1'
#
loop_
_entity.id
_entity.type
_entity.pdbx_description
1 polymer ?
#
loop_
_entity_poly.entity_id
_entity_poly.type
_entity_poly.pdbx_seq_one_letter_code
_entity_poly.pdbx_strand_id
1 'polypeptide(L)'
;MSKQEAREVWFLTGSQSLYGDETLAQVAEQSREVAAMVDGDDRIPVPVVWKPVLTTADAIRRVVLEANADDACVGLIGWMHTFSPAKMWIQGLDALQKPFLHLHTQWHRDIPWATIDMDFMNLNQAAHGDREFGFVQTR
;
A
#
# COMPACT_ATOMS: atom_id res chain seq x y z
N MET A 1 -11.33 15.53 -18.51
CA MET A 1 -11.32 14.25 -19.26
C MET A 1 -12.12 13.26 -18.42
N SER A 2 -13.07 12.51 -18.97
CA SER A 2 -13.86 11.56 -18.15
C SER A 2 -12.97 10.40 -17.70
N LYS A 3 -13.01 10.03 -16.41
CA LYS A 3 -12.40 8.77 -15.93
C LYS A 3 -12.93 7.63 -16.81
N GLN A 4 -12.05 6.73 -17.26
CA GLN A 4 -12.49 5.53 -17.98
C GLN A 4 -13.17 4.60 -16.98
N GLU A 5 -14.51 4.63 -16.94
CA GLU A 5 -15.39 3.87 -16.01
C GLU A 5 -15.18 2.34 -16.05
N ALA A 6 -14.34 1.81 -16.94
CA ALA A 6 -14.10 0.37 -17.09
C ALA A 6 -12.74 -0.12 -16.55
N ARG A 7 -11.83 0.76 -16.11
CA ARG A 7 -10.49 0.37 -15.63
C ARG A 7 -10.18 1.04 -14.29
N GLU A 8 -9.51 0.32 -13.40
CA GLU A 8 -9.12 0.80 -12.08
C GLU A 8 -7.71 0.31 -11.67
N VAL A 9 -7.10 1.00 -10.71
CA VAL A 9 -5.84 0.60 -10.09
C VAL A 9 -6.09 0.35 -8.62
N TRP A 10 -5.56 -0.74 -8.06
CA TRP A 10 -5.73 -1.03 -6.63
C TRP A 10 -4.59 -0.46 -5.82
N PHE A 11 -4.93 0.17 -4.70
CA PHE A 11 -3.99 0.70 -3.73
C PHE A 11 -3.86 -0.26 -2.56
N LEU A 12 -2.68 -0.87 -2.44
CA LEU A 12 -2.34 -1.87 -1.44
C LEU A 12 -1.43 -1.26 -0.38
N THR A 13 -1.77 -1.48 0.90
CA THR A 13 -0.94 -1.03 2.02
C THR A 13 -0.47 -2.21 2.85
N GLY A 14 0.85 -2.30 3.02
CA GLY A 14 1.50 -3.34 3.83
C GLY A 14 1.71 -2.92 5.27
N SER A 15 1.49 -3.88 6.16
CA SER A 15 1.85 -3.81 7.58
C SER A 15 2.14 -5.22 8.14
N GLN A 16 2.07 -5.40 9.46
CA GLN A 16 2.16 -6.68 10.16
C GLN A 16 1.30 -6.67 11.43
N SER A 17 0.79 -7.83 11.82
CA SER A 17 -0.10 -7.97 12.99
C SER A 17 0.56 -7.63 14.33
N LEU A 18 1.90 -7.63 14.40
CA LEU A 18 2.65 -7.33 15.63
C LEU A 18 2.46 -5.89 16.14
N TYR A 19 1.95 -4.98 15.30
CA TYR A 19 1.69 -3.60 15.70
C TYR A 19 0.40 -3.40 16.52
N GLY A 20 -0.46 -4.41 16.62
CA GLY A 20 -1.71 -4.34 17.35
C GLY A 20 -2.84 -3.60 16.60
N ASP A 21 -4.08 -3.85 17.03
CA ASP A 21 -5.29 -3.43 16.31
C ASP A 21 -5.44 -1.90 16.23
N GLU A 22 -5.04 -1.18 17.27
CA GLU A 22 -5.10 0.29 17.30
C GLU A 22 -4.19 0.91 16.23
N THR A 23 -2.94 0.46 16.15
CA THR A 23 -2.00 0.90 15.12
C THR A 23 -2.50 0.53 13.73
N LEU A 24 -3.03 -0.68 13.55
CA LEU A 24 -3.58 -1.12 12.25
C LEU A 24 -4.81 -0.31 11.84
N ALA A 25 -5.63 0.15 12.78
CA ALA A 25 -6.73 1.06 12.50
C ALA A 25 -6.23 2.42 11.99
N GLN A 26 -5.18 2.97 12.62
CA GLN A 26 -4.55 4.22 12.18
C GLN A 26 -3.90 4.07 10.79
N VAL A 27 -3.20 2.96 10.53
CA VAL A 27 -2.67 2.64 9.19
C VAL A 27 -3.78 2.58 8.16
N ALA A 28 -4.92 1.95 8.49
CA ALA A 28 -6.04 1.84 7.58
C ALA A 28 -6.68 3.21 7.28
N GLU A 29 -6.80 4.08 8.28
CA GLU A 29 -7.29 5.45 8.12
C GLU A 29 -6.36 6.27 7.22
N GLN A 30 -5.08 6.38 7.57
CA GLN A 30 -4.08 7.14 6.83
C GLN A 30 -3.90 6.61 5.39
N SER A 31 -3.99 5.30 5.19
CA SER A 31 -3.96 4.66 3.88
C SER A 31 -5.16 5.00 3.00
N ARG A 32 -6.38 5.04 3.55
CA ARG A 32 -7.56 5.48 2.80
C ARG A 32 -7.44 6.93 2.37
N GLU A 33 -6.95 7.80 3.24
CA GLU A 33 -6.74 9.21 2.91
C GLU A 33 -5.72 9.38 1.78
N VAL A 34 -4.59 8.67 1.84
CA VAL A 34 -3.58 8.71 0.77
C VAL A 34 -4.15 8.19 -0.55
N ALA A 35 -4.86 7.06 -0.53
CA ALA A 35 -5.51 6.53 -1.73
C ALA A 35 -6.55 7.51 -2.31
N ALA A 36 -7.35 8.16 -1.45
CA ALA A 36 -8.34 9.15 -1.87
C ALA A 36 -7.69 10.42 -2.44
N MET A 37 -6.55 10.86 -1.89
CA MET A 37 -5.78 11.97 -2.46
C MET A 37 -5.25 11.64 -3.85
N VAL A 38 -4.78 10.41 -4.08
CA VAL A 38 -4.34 9.97 -5.41
C VAL A 38 -5.54 9.84 -6.37
N ASP A 39 -6.67 9.26 -5.92
CA ASP A 39 -7.89 9.14 -6.72
C ASP A 39 -8.50 10.50 -7.13
N GLY A 40 -8.40 11.50 -6.24
CA GLY A 40 -8.96 12.83 -6.45
C GLY A 40 -8.15 13.73 -7.38
N ASP A 41 -6.98 13.30 -7.85
CA ASP A 41 -6.14 14.07 -8.77
C ASP A 41 -6.59 13.87 -10.22
N ASP A 42 -7.03 14.95 -10.87
CA ASP A 42 -7.52 14.95 -12.27
C ASP A 42 -6.50 14.44 -13.30
N ARG A 43 -5.21 14.38 -12.93
CA ARG A 43 -4.15 13.81 -13.78
C ARG A 43 -4.17 12.29 -13.79
N ILE A 44 -4.84 11.65 -12.83
CA ILE A 44 -4.99 10.20 -12.74
C ILE A 44 -6.27 9.80 -13.50
N PRO A 45 -6.14 9.15 -14.67
CA PRO A 45 -7.27 8.98 -15.60
C PRO A 45 -8.22 7.82 -15.24
N VAL A 46 -7.93 7.08 -14.16
CA VAL A 46 -8.65 5.89 -13.70
C VAL A 46 -8.89 5.98 -12.19
N PRO A 47 -9.97 5.38 -11.66
CA PRO A 47 -10.16 5.28 -10.23
C PRO A 47 -9.02 4.54 -9.53
N VAL A 48 -8.66 5.01 -8.33
CA VAL A 48 -7.75 4.33 -7.41
C VAL A 48 -8.56 3.72 -6.26
N VAL A 49 -8.63 2.39 -6.25
CA VAL A 49 -9.45 1.63 -5.31
C VAL A 49 -8.59 1.16 -4.14
N TRP A 50 -8.82 1.75 -2.98
CA TRP A 50 -8.20 1.29 -1.73
C TRP A 50 -8.63 -0.13 -1.38
N LYS A 51 -7.67 -0.97 -0.97
CA LYS A 51 -7.93 -2.31 -0.42
C LYS A 51 -7.56 -2.38 1.06
N PRO A 52 -8.19 -3.26 1.86
CA PRO A 52 -7.86 -3.45 3.27
C PRO A 52 -6.37 -3.71 3.51
N VAL A 53 -5.85 -3.23 4.64
CA VAL A 53 -4.43 -3.35 5.03
C VAL A 53 -4.02 -4.82 5.07
N LEU A 54 -2.89 -5.12 4.45
CA LEU A 54 -2.36 -6.47 4.28
C LEU A 54 -1.30 -6.77 5.35
N THR A 55 -1.56 -7.78 6.17
CA THR A 55 -0.70 -8.15 7.32
C THR A 55 -0.21 -9.59 7.28
N THR A 56 -0.64 -10.38 6.29
CA THR A 56 -0.27 -11.80 6.15
C THR A 56 0.04 -12.17 4.70
N ALA A 57 0.91 -13.15 4.51
CA ALA A 57 1.29 -13.66 3.19
C ALA A 57 0.08 -14.17 2.40
N ASP A 58 -0.86 -14.87 3.06
CA ASP A 58 -2.07 -15.39 2.42
C ASP A 58 -2.99 -14.27 1.93
N ALA A 59 -3.15 -13.20 2.72
CA ALA A 59 -3.96 -12.05 2.32
C ALA A 59 -3.33 -11.33 1.12
N ILE A 60 -2.01 -11.13 1.13
CA ILE A 60 -1.26 -10.51 0.03
C ILE A 60 -1.42 -11.35 -1.24
N ARG A 61 -1.15 -12.65 -1.15
CA ARG A 61 -1.28 -13.57 -2.29
C ARG A 61 -2.70 -13.57 -2.84
N ARG A 62 -3.71 -13.63 -1.97
CA ARG A 62 -5.12 -13.61 -2.39
C ARG A 62 -5.47 -12.33 -3.14
N VAL A 63 -5.10 -11.15 -2.63
CA VAL A 63 -5.44 -9.89 -3.29
C VAL A 63 -4.77 -9.78 -4.67
N VAL A 64 -3.56 -10.32 -4.82
CA VAL A 64 -2.88 -10.35 -6.12
C VAL A 64 -3.59 -11.29 -7.10
N LEU A 65 -4.03 -12.47 -6.65
CA LEU A 65 -4.79 -13.39 -7.49
C LEU A 65 -6.14 -12.79 -7.92
N GLU A 66 -6.81 -12.08 -7.02
CA GLU A 66 -8.03 -11.33 -7.33
C GLU A 66 -7.76 -10.24 -8.37
N ALA A 67 -6.70 -9.45 -8.19
CA ALA A 67 -6.30 -8.41 -9.14
C ALA A 67 -5.95 -8.95 -10.53
N ASN A 68 -5.32 -10.13 -10.60
CA ASN A 68 -5.01 -10.78 -11.87
C ASN A 68 -6.27 -11.21 -12.61
N ALA A 69 -7.26 -11.74 -11.88
CA ALA A 69 -8.50 -12.26 -12.43
C ALA A 69 -9.52 -11.16 -12.79
N ASP A 70 -9.33 -9.94 -12.29
CA ASP A 70 -10.19 -8.80 -12.58
C ASP A 70 -9.72 -8.05 -13.84
N ASP A 71 -10.57 -8.02 -14.87
CA ASP A 71 -10.31 -7.32 -16.13
C ASP A 71 -10.33 -5.79 -16.00
N ALA A 72 -11.05 -5.26 -15.00
CA ALA A 72 -11.06 -3.84 -14.68
C ALA A 72 -9.76 -3.42 -13.98
N CYS A 73 -9.17 -4.29 -13.16
CA CYS A 73 -7.89 -4.01 -12.51
C CYS A 73 -6.74 -4.00 -13.53
N VAL A 74 -6.20 -2.81 -13.81
CA VAL A 74 -5.10 -2.61 -14.77
C VAL A 74 -3.73 -2.48 -14.13
N GLY A 75 -3.66 -2.40 -12.80
CA GLY A 75 -2.40 -2.29 -12.08
C GLY A 75 -2.59 -2.23 -10.58
N LEU A 76 -1.47 -2.34 -9.88
CA LEU A 76 -1.40 -2.25 -8.43
C LEU A 76 -0.43 -1.13 -8.04
N ILE A 77 -0.78 -0.40 -6.98
CA ILE A 77 0.11 0.48 -6.25
C ILE A 77 0.37 -0.18 -4.90
N GLY A 78 1.64 -0.34 -4.51
CA GLY A 78 2.03 -0.79 -3.19
C GLY A 78 2.73 0.30 -2.39
N TRP A 79 2.38 0.40 -1.10
CA TRP A 79 3.04 1.27 -0.13
C TRP A 79 3.16 0.57 1.22
N MET A 80 4.36 0.54 1.80
CA MET A 80 4.58 -0.02 3.13
C MET A 80 4.51 1.11 4.16
N HIS A 81 3.31 1.36 4.69
CA HIS A 81 3.08 2.41 5.69
C HIS A 81 3.91 2.18 6.95
N THR A 82 3.93 0.93 7.41
CA THR A 82 4.82 0.44 8.45
C THR A 82 5.84 -0.53 7.85
N PHE A 83 6.72 -1.09 8.68
CA PHE A 83 7.47 -2.27 8.25
C PHE A 83 6.51 -3.43 7.94
N SER A 84 6.63 -4.02 6.75
CA SER A 84 5.88 -5.20 6.33
C SER A 84 6.89 -6.23 5.82
N PRO A 85 7.23 -7.26 6.63
CA PRO A 85 8.29 -8.21 6.30
C PRO A 85 8.20 -8.71 4.86
N ALA A 86 9.22 -8.38 4.06
CA ALA A 86 9.17 -8.54 2.61
C ALA A 86 8.98 -10.00 2.14
N LYS A 87 9.37 -10.97 2.97
CA LYS A 87 9.12 -12.40 2.72
C LYS A 87 7.63 -12.74 2.55
N MET A 88 6.73 -12.01 3.21
CA MET A 88 5.28 -12.22 3.07
C MET A 88 4.78 -11.88 1.67
N TRP A 89 5.50 -11.00 0.96
CA TRP A 89 5.12 -10.52 -0.36
C TRP A 89 5.57 -11.43 -1.50
N ILE A 90 6.55 -12.32 -1.27
CA ILE A 90 7.17 -13.15 -2.32
C ILE A 90 6.12 -13.90 -3.15
N GLN A 91 5.25 -14.68 -2.51
CA GLN A 91 4.25 -15.48 -3.25
C GLN A 91 3.21 -14.63 -3.98
N GLY A 92 2.92 -13.42 -3.48
CA GLY A 92 2.05 -12.48 -4.15
C GLY A 92 2.73 -11.90 -5.39
N LEU A 93 3.95 -11.37 -5.22
CA LEU A 93 4.74 -10.78 -6.30
C LEU A 93 5.09 -11.80 -7.40
N ASP A 94 5.45 -13.04 -7.03
CA ASP A 94 5.71 -14.13 -7.98
C ASP A 94 4.49 -14.46 -8.84
N ALA A 95 3.30 -14.32 -8.27
CA ALA A 95 2.04 -14.57 -8.96
C ALA A 95 1.54 -13.35 -9.76
N LEU A 96 2.12 -12.17 -9.57
CA LEU A 96 1.60 -10.92 -10.13
C LEU A 96 1.75 -10.87 -11.65
N GLN A 97 0.64 -10.62 -12.35
CA GLN A 97 0.59 -10.52 -13.82
C GLN A 97 0.18 -9.13 -14.32
N LYS A 98 -0.01 -8.18 -13.40
CA LYS A 98 -0.41 -6.81 -13.68
C LYS A 98 0.77 -5.86 -13.37
N PRO A 99 0.88 -4.71 -14.06
CA PRO A 99 1.86 -3.69 -13.73
C PRO A 99 1.82 -3.30 -12.24
N PHE A 100 2.99 -3.12 -11.66
CA PHE A 100 3.16 -2.75 -10.25
C PHE A 100 3.89 -1.42 -10.14
N LEU A 101 3.36 -0.52 -9.31
CA LEU A 101 4.01 0.70 -8.91
C LEU A 101 4.28 0.64 -7.40
N HIS A 102 5.54 0.81 -7.02
CA HIS A 102 5.91 1.02 -5.62
C HIS A 102 5.89 2.52 -5.31
N LEU A 103 4.90 2.97 -4.54
CA LEU A 103 4.76 4.36 -4.12
C LEU A 103 5.50 4.56 -2.80
N HIS A 104 6.75 5.00 -2.87
CA HIS A 104 7.53 5.35 -1.69
C HIS A 104 7.11 6.74 -1.17
N THR A 105 6.29 6.75 -0.11
CA THR A 105 5.67 7.98 0.43
C THR A 105 5.50 7.92 1.95
N GLN A 106 5.00 8.99 2.55
CA GLN A 106 4.62 9.10 3.96
C GLN A 106 3.33 9.93 4.09
N TRP A 107 2.49 9.62 5.09
CA TRP A 107 1.25 10.38 5.33
C TRP A 107 1.54 11.83 5.78
N HIS A 108 2.48 12.00 6.72
CA HIS A 108 2.97 13.31 7.11
C HIS A 108 4.00 13.87 6.11
N ARG A 109 3.84 15.15 5.75
CA ARG A 109 4.85 15.89 4.97
C ARG A 109 6.08 16.24 5.80
N ASP A 110 5.87 16.77 7.00
CA ASP A 110 6.92 17.29 7.86
C ASP A 110 7.05 16.43 9.13
N ILE A 111 8.27 16.37 9.68
CA ILE A 111 8.52 15.68 10.96
C ILE A 111 8.02 16.57 12.11
N PRO A 112 7.18 16.07 13.02
CA PRO A 112 6.67 16.85 14.15
C PRO A 112 7.71 16.94 15.29
N TRP A 113 8.76 17.74 15.09
CA TRP A 113 9.94 17.81 15.97
C TRP A 113 9.66 18.00 17.46
N ALA A 114 8.59 18.72 17.80
CA ALA A 114 8.24 19.03 19.18
C ALA A 114 7.49 17.88 19.91
N THR A 115 6.87 16.97 19.16
CA THR A 115 5.95 15.95 19.71
C THR A 115 6.28 14.53 19.26
N ILE A 116 7.30 14.33 18.42
CA ILE A 116 7.70 13.01 17.95
C ILE A 116 8.11 12.10 19.11
N ASP A 117 7.55 10.89 19.13
CA ASP A 117 7.82 9.86 20.11
C ASP A 117 7.87 8.46 19.46
N MET A 118 7.95 7.41 20.29
CA MET A 118 8.04 6.04 19.80
C MET A 118 6.75 5.54 19.16
N ASP A 119 5.59 6.05 19.55
CA ASP A 119 4.31 5.66 18.96
C ASP A 119 4.21 6.20 17.53
N PHE A 120 4.57 7.48 17.34
CA PHE A 120 4.72 8.08 16.02
C PHE A 120 5.71 7.29 15.15
N MET A 121 6.87 6.97 15.72
CA MET A 121 7.91 6.22 15.02
C MET A 121 7.51 4.78 14.72
N ASN A 122 6.62 4.15 15.49
CA ASN A 122 6.10 2.80 15.22
C ASN A 122 5.10 2.78 14.07
N LEU A 123 4.31 3.85 13.93
CA LEU A 123 3.30 4.00 12.87
C LEU A 123 3.89 4.45 11.53
N ASN A 124 4.83 5.40 11.54
CA ASN A 124 5.30 6.11 10.35
C ASN A 124 6.66 5.58 9.88
N GLN A 125 6.71 4.30 9.46
CA GLN A 125 7.95 3.56 9.21
C GLN A 125 8.28 3.31 7.73
N ALA A 126 7.59 4.00 6.82
CA ALA A 126 7.79 3.81 5.38
C ALA A 126 9.25 4.03 4.93
N ALA A 127 9.99 4.92 5.60
CA ALA A 127 11.40 5.21 5.29
C ALA A 127 12.29 3.95 5.22
N HIS A 128 12.05 2.94 6.06
CA HIS A 128 12.75 1.66 6.01
C HIS A 128 11.86 0.50 5.52
N GLY A 129 10.56 0.53 5.81
CA GLY A 129 9.61 -0.49 5.33
C GLY A 129 9.60 -0.60 3.80
N ASP A 130 9.55 0.52 3.11
CA ASP A 130 9.59 0.54 1.65
C ASP A 130 10.97 0.11 1.11
N ARG A 131 12.06 0.34 1.84
CA ARG A 131 13.40 -0.12 1.38
C ARG A 131 13.51 -1.64 1.41
N GLU A 132 12.98 -2.29 2.44
CA GLU A 132 12.91 -3.76 2.50
C GLU A 132 12.01 -4.30 1.38
N PHE A 133 10.87 -3.66 1.15
CA PHE A 133 9.96 -4.04 0.06
C PHE A 133 10.55 -3.79 -1.33
N GLY A 134 11.35 -2.74 -1.51
CA GLY A 134 12.10 -2.49 -2.74
C GLY A 134 13.16 -3.57 -3.00
N PHE A 135 13.79 -4.11 -1.95
CA PHE A 135 14.74 -5.21 -2.10
C PHE A 135 14.10 -6.45 -2.72
N VAL A 136 12.94 -6.91 -2.20
CA VAL A 136 12.28 -8.12 -2.73
C VAL A 136 11.77 -7.96 -4.16
N GLN A 137 11.42 -6.75 -4.59
CA GLN A 137 10.99 -6.48 -5.98
C GLN A 137 12.13 -6.60 -7.00
N THR A 138 13.39 -6.59 -6.56
CA THR A 138 14.57 -6.61 -7.44
C THR A 138 15.35 -7.92 -7.39
N ARG A 139 14.91 -8.89 -6.57
CA ARG A 139 15.62 -10.14 -6.30
C ARG A 139 14.92 -11.35 -6.87
#